data_AF-W1YEV7-F1
#
_entry.id   AF-W1YEV7-F1
#
_cell.length_a   1.000
_cell.length_b   1.000
_cell.length_c   1.000
_cell.angle_alpha   90.00
_cell.angle_beta   90.00
_cell.angle_gamma   90.00
#
_symmetry.space_group_name_H-M   'P 1'
#
loop_
_entity.id
_entity.type
_entity.pdbx_description
1 polymer ?
#
loop_
_entity_poly.entity_id
_entity_poly.type
_entity_poly.pdbx_seq_one_letter_code
_entity_poly.pdbx_strand_id
1 'polypeptide(L)' 'RLCDEFGVPVELNECWEKGGEGGTDMAKKVVELLEGPKPTPKFVYELEDSLEDKVNKIVKTIYGGDG' A
#
# COMPACT_ATOMS: atom_id res chain seq x y z
N ARG A 1 9.55 -5.28 -13.50
CA ARG A 1 8.52 -5.77 -14.44
C ARG A 1 7.18 -6.02 -13.76
N LEU A 2 7.06 -6.96 -12.79
CA LEU A 2 5.77 -7.22 -12.13
C LEU A 2 5.18 -5.98 -11.44
N CYS A 3 5.95 -5.25 -10.63
CA CYS A 3 5.47 -4.02 -9.99
C CYS A 3 5.04 -2.97 -11.01
N ASP A 4 5.82 -2.83 -12.10
CA ASP A 4 5.53 -1.90 -13.18
C ASP A 4 4.20 -2.21 -13.89
N GLU A 5 3.86 -3.51 -14.06
CA GLU A 5 2.58 -3.95 -14.62
C GLU A 5 1.37 -3.52 -13.76
N PHE A 6 1.56 -3.36 -12.44
CA PHE A 6 0.56 -2.81 -11.51
C PHE A 6 0.67 -1.29 -11.33
N GLY A 7 1.60 -0.61 -12.03
CA GLY A 7 1.85 0.82 -11.88
C GLY A 7 2.44 1.20 -10.51
N VAL A 8 3.08 0.26 -9.82
CA VAL A 8 3.68 0.47 -8.50
C VAL A 8 5.19 0.74 -8.67
N PRO A 9 5.70 1.92 -8.29
CA PRO A 9 7.13 2.18 -8.33
C PRO A 9 7.88 1.33 -7.31
N VAL A 10 9.09 0.90 -7.67
CA VAL A 10 9.94 0.03 -6.85
C VAL A 10 11.40 0.45 -6.95
N GLU A 11 12.14 0.36 -5.86
CA GLU A 11 13.59 0.59 -5.80
C GLU A 11 14.26 -0.46 -4.90
N LEU A 12 15.54 -0.76 -5.15
CA LEU A 12 16.32 -1.65 -4.29
C LEU A 12 16.66 -0.94 -2.97
N ASN A 13 16.54 -1.65 -1.86
CA ASN A 13 16.93 -1.14 -0.55
C ASN A 13 18.01 -2.04 0.06
N GLU A 14 19.21 -1.48 0.22
CA GLU A 14 20.39 -2.17 0.78
C GLU A 14 20.76 -1.60 2.16
N CYS A 15 19.79 -1.01 2.88
CA CYS A 15 20.07 -0.33 4.15
C CYS A 15 20.61 -1.24 5.25
N TRP A 16 20.36 -2.54 5.14
CA TRP A 16 20.92 -3.53 6.05
C TRP A 16 22.46 -3.57 6.00
N GLU A 17 23.05 -3.46 4.80
CA GLU A 17 24.51 -3.46 4.60
C GLU A 17 25.09 -2.04 4.62
N LYS A 18 24.43 -1.09 3.94
CA LYS A 18 24.95 0.26 3.65
C LYS A 18 24.37 1.34 4.57
N GLY A 19 23.62 0.96 5.60
CA GLY A 19 22.96 1.90 6.49
C GLY A 19 22.02 2.85 5.74
N GLY A 20 21.97 4.12 6.13
CA GLY A 20 21.08 5.10 5.49
C GLY A 20 21.32 5.29 4.00
N GLU A 21 22.57 5.17 3.53
CA GLU A 21 22.93 5.37 2.13
C GLU A 21 22.21 4.37 1.22
N GLY A 22 22.11 3.10 1.64
CA GLY A 22 21.41 2.03 0.92
C GLY A 22 19.90 2.18 0.83
N GLY A 23 19.30 3.13 1.56
CA GLY A 23 17.88 3.46 1.49
C GLY A 23 17.57 4.73 0.69
N THR A 24 18.60 5.43 0.18
CA THR A 24 18.45 6.78 -0.41
C THR A 24 17.51 6.78 -1.61
N ASP A 25 17.61 5.79 -2.50
CA ASP A 25 16.80 5.76 -3.72
C ASP A 25 15.33 5.42 -3.42
N MET A 26 15.07 4.50 -2.49
CA MET A 26 13.73 4.28 -1.94
C MET A 26 13.17 5.56 -1.30
N ALA A 27 13.98 6.30 -0.54
CA ALA A 27 13.54 7.55 0.11
C ALA A 27 13.16 8.62 -0.93
N LYS A 28 13.95 8.81 -2.00
CA LYS A 28 13.59 9.69 -3.11
C LYS A 28 12.25 9.30 -3.73
N LYS A 29 12.02 8.00 -3.95
CA LYS A 29 10.75 7.52 -4.51
C LYS A 29 9.56 7.81 -3.60
N VAL A 30 9.73 7.69 -2.28
CA VAL A 30 8.69 8.08 -1.30
C VAL A 30 8.40 9.58 -1.39
N VAL A 31 9.42 10.44 -1.50
CA VAL A 31 9.22 11.88 -1.67
C VAL A 31 8.47 12.19 -2.96
N GLU A 32 8.86 11.59 -4.09
CA GLU A 32 8.15 11.73 -5.38
C GLU A 32 6.66 11.34 -5.27
N LEU A 33 6.34 10.26 -4.55
CA LEU A 33 4.96 9.84 -4.30
C LEU A 33 4.16 10.88 -3.49
N LEU A 34 4.79 11.56 -2.54
CA LEU A 34 4.15 12.60 -1.71
C LEU A 34 3.91 13.92 -2.47
N GLU A 35 4.74 14.21 -3.46
CA GLU A 35 4.60 15.37 -4.36
C GLU A 35 3.51 15.15 -5.42
N GLY A 36 3.18 13.89 -5.69
CA GLY A 36 2.15 13.47 -6.63
C GLY A 36 0.70 13.64 -6.12
N PRO A 37 -0.24 12.89 -6.73
CA PRO A 37 -1.66 12.92 -6.35
C PRO A 37 -1.87 12.56 -4.88
N LYS A 38 -2.82 13.26 -4.24
CA LYS A 38 -3.17 13.06 -2.82
C LYS A 38 -4.56 12.41 -2.73
N PRO A 39 -4.67 11.08 -2.87
CA PRO A 39 -5.95 10.40 -2.75
C PRO A 39 -6.45 10.46 -1.31
N THR A 40 -7.76 10.59 -1.13
CA THR A 40 -8.39 10.44 0.18
C THR A 40 -8.49 8.95 0.51
N PRO A 41 -7.93 8.48 1.65
CA PRO A 41 -8.11 7.10 2.09
C PRO A 41 -9.60 6.78 2.26
N LYS A 42 -10.01 5.59 1.82
CA LYS A 42 -11.35 5.06 2.02
C LYS A 42 -11.29 3.90 2.99
N PHE A 43 -12.23 3.84 3.93
CA PHE A 43 -12.38 2.70 4.82
C PHE A 43 -13.05 1.54 4.10
N VAL A 44 -12.75 0.31 4.53
CA VAL A 44 -13.27 -0.93 3.92
C VAL A 44 -14.75 -1.16 4.28
N TYR A 45 -15.21 -0.58 5.40
CA TYR A 45 -16.56 -0.70 5.93
C TYR A 45 -16.94 0.59 6.69
N GLU A 46 -18.22 0.76 6.98
CA GLU A 46 -18.76 1.87 7.77
C GLU A 46 -18.93 1.47 9.23
N LEU A 47 -18.90 2.44 10.14
CA LEU A 47 -19.00 2.15 11.58
C LEU A 47 -20.38 1.60 11.98
N GLU A 48 -21.40 1.95 11.22
CA GLU A 48 -22.80 1.56 11.41
C GLU A 48 -23.12 0.17 10.85
N ASP A 49 -22.21 -0.43 10.07
CA ASP A 49 -22.38 -1.79 9.55
C ASP A 49 -22.48 -2.81 10.71
N SER A 50 -23.24 -3.90 10.47
CA SER A 50 -23.26 -5.04 11.38
C SER A 50 -21.88 -5.68 11.51
N LEU A 51 -21.63 -6.41 12.60
CA LEU A 51 -20.36 -7.12 12.78
C LEU A 51 -20.13 -8.14 11.65
N GLU A 52 -21.19 -8.82 11.22
CA GLU A 52 -21.14 -9.78 10.13
C GLU A 52 -20.78 -9.11 8.79
N ASP A 53 -21.38 -7.95 8.49
CA ASP A 53 -21.07 -7.20 7.27
C ASP A 53 -19.63 -6.67 7.26
N LYS A 54 -19.13 -6.21 8.41
CA LYS A 54 -17.74 -5.76 8.54
C LYS A 54 -16.76 -6.89 8.22
N VAL A 55 -17.00 -8.08 8.78
CA VAL A 55 -16.18 -9.27 8.51
C VAL A 55 -16.26 -9.65 7.03
N ASN A 56 -17.47 -9.73 6.46
CA ASN A 56 -17.69 -10.03 5.05
C ASN A 56 -16.96 -9.06 4.11
N LYS A 57 -17.03 -7.75 4.38
CA LYS A 57 -16.35 -6.73 3.57
C LYS A 57 -14.84 -6.88 3.61
N ILE A 58 -14.25 -7.18 4.77
CA ILE A 58 -12.81 -7.46 4.91
C ILE A 58 -12.42 -8.70 4.10
N VAL A 59 -13.15 -9.82 4.28
CA VAL A 59 -12.86 -11.09 3.62
C VAL A 59 -12.88 -10.93 2.10
N LYS A 60 -13.92 -10.29 1.56
CA LYS A 60 -14.07 -10.12 0.11
C LYS A 60 -13.08 -9.12 -0.49
N THR A 61 -12.83 -8.01 0.20
CA THR A 61 -12.05 -6.90 -0.37
C THR A 61 -10.55 -7.03 -0.14
N ILE A 62 -10.12 -7.50 1.03
CA ILE A 62 -8.70 -7.57 1.42
C ILE A 62 -8.14 -8.97 1.16
N TYR A 63 -8.86 -10.02 1.55
CA TYR A 63 -8.38 -11.40 1.42
C TYR A 63 -8.80 -12.08 0.12
N GLY A 64 -9.87 -11.60 -0.53
CA GLY A 64 -10.41 -12.18 -1.76
C GLY A 64 -11.18 -13.49 -1.55
N GLY A 65 -11.78 -13.71 -0.37
CA GLY A 65 -12.63 -14.87 -0.08
C GLY A 65 -14.11 -14.67 -0.45
N ASP A 66 -14.92 -15.73 -0.40
CA ASP A 66 -16.30 -15.75 -0.92
C ASP A 66 -17.39 -15.13 0.02
N GLY A 67 -17.05 -14.88 1.28
CA GLY A 67 -17.97 -14.36 2.32
C GLY A 67 -18.01 -15.25 3.54
#